data_AF-A0A9W6P578-F1
#
_entry.id   AF-A0A9W6P578-F1
#
_cell.length_a   1.000
_cell.length_b   1.000
_cell.length_c   1.000
_cell.angle_alpha   90.00
_cell.angle_beta   90.00
_cell.angle_gamma   90.00
#
_symmetry.space_group_name_H-M   'P 1'
#
loop_
_entity.id
_entity.type
_entity.pdbx_description
1 polymer ?
#
loop_
_entity_poly.entity_id
_entity_poly.type
_entity_poly.pdbx_seq_one_letter_code
_entity_poly.pdbx_strand_id
1 'polypeptide(L)' 'MDFELVFTVGAHDVSAVRALFADNGSEFFEIGLATKGPGVVFRGPDGAEKPLPGASWRHAS' A
#
# COMPACT_ATOMS: atom_id res chain seq x y z
N MET A 1 -16.69 -1.44 1.31
CA MET A 1 -15.82 -0.86 2.35
C MET A 1 -14.94 -1.99 2.78
N ASP A 2 -13.65 -1.84 2.56
CA ASP A 2 -12.69 -2.90 2.80
C ASP A 2 -12.14 -2.70 4.22
N PHE A 3 -12.18 -3.74 5.05
CA PHE A 3 -11.64 -3.72 6.42
C PHE A 3 -10.22 -4.31 6.42
N GLU A 4 -9.41 -3.83 5.50
CA GLU A 4 -8.05 -4.32 5.24
C GLU A 4 -7.00 -3.51 6.00
N LEU A 5 -5.84 -4.14 6.25
CA LEU A 5 -4.71 -3.48 6.90
C LEU A 5 -3.79 -2.84 5.85
N VAL A 6 -3.50 -1.55 6.02
CA VAL A 6 -2.47 -0.83 5.24
C VAL A 6 -1.41 -0.29 6.20
N PHE A 7 -0.17 -0.72 6.03
CA PHE A 7 0.93 -0.39 6.92
C PHE A 7 2.28 -0.37 6.17
N THR A 8 3.30 0.18 6.81
CA THR A 8 4.69 0.17 6.31
C THR A 8 5.53 -0.83 7.10
N VAL A 9 6.53 -1.42 6.42
CA VAL A 9 7.50 -2.34 7.02
C VAL A 9 8.91 -2.00 6.55
N GLY A 10 9.91 -2.40 7.33
CA GLY A 10 11.30 -2.37 6.88
C GLY A 10 11.51 -3.34 5.72
N ALA A 11 12.36 -2.98 4.76
CA ALA A 11 12.64 -3.82 3.59
C ALA A 11 13.18 -5.22 3.97
N HIS A 12 13.86 -5.33 5.11
CA HIS A 12 14.38 -6.59 5.64
C HIS A 12 13.31 -7.47 6.31
N ASP A 13 12.15 -6.90 6.66
CA ASP A 13 11.09 -7.59 7.41
C ASP A 13 10.00 -8.16 6.49
N VAL A 14 10.01 -7.78 5.20
CA VAL A 14 9.00 -8.16 4.21
C VAL A 14 8.77 -9.68 4.16
N SER A 15 9.85 -10.47 4.11
CA SER A 15 9.75 -11.94 4.05
C SER A 15 9.12 -12.53 5.32
N ALA A 16 9.45 -11.99 6.49
CA ALA A 16 8.90 -12.45 7.76
C ALA A 16 7.41 -12.11 7.88
N VAL A 17 7.02 -10.90 7.48
CA VAL A 17 5.61 -10.47 7.46
C VAL A 17 4.80 -11.29 6.48
N ARG A 18 5.34 -11.58 5.29
CA ARG A 18 4.69 -12.45 4.31
C ARG A 18 4.40 -13.84 4.87
N ALA A 19 5.36 -14.44 5.58
CA ALA A 19 5.16 -15.73 6.24
C ALA A 19 4.08 -15.65 7.33
N LEU A 20 4.11 -14.61 8.17
CA LEU A 20 3.11 -14.41 9.21
C LEU A 20 1.68 -14.36 8.66
N PHE A 21 1.45 -13.62 7.56
CA PHE A 21 0.11 -13.55 6.95
C PHE A 21 -0.32 -14.89 6.35
N ALA A 22 0.59 -15.57 5.65
CA ALA A 22 0.32 -16.89 5.07
C ALA A 22 -0.04 -17.93 6.16
N ASP A 23 0.67 -17.94 7.28
CA ASP A 23 0.40 -18.83 8.42
C ASP A 23 -0.97 -18.57 9.07
N ASN A 24 -1.50 -17.36 8.92
CA ASN A 24 -2.84 -16.96 9.39
C ASN A 24 -3.91 -17.03 8.29
N GLY A 25 -3.62 -17.66 7.15
CA GLY A 25 -4.57 -17.82 6.04
C GLY A 25 -4.97 -16.52 5.36
N SER A 26 -4.14 -15.48 5.47
CA SER A 26 -4.36 -14.16 4.86
C SER A 26 -3.31 -13.90 3.78
N GLU A 27 -3.69 -13.17 2.73
CA GLU A 27 -2.76 -12.75 1.69
C GLU A 27 -2.06 -11.45 2.10
N PHE A 28 -0.80 -11.29 1.66
CA PHE A 28 -0.01 -10.09 1.88
C PHE A 28 0.59 -9.60 0.57
N PHE A 29 0.31 -8.34 0.24
CA PHE A 29 0.75 -7.68 -0.99
C PHE A 29 1.58 -6.45 -0.69
N GLU A 30 2.76 -6.37 -1.31
CA GLU A 30 3.55 -5.15 -1.35
C GLU A 30 3.00 -4.28 -2.48
N ILE A 31 2.38 -3.15 -2.12
CA ILE A 31 1.70 -2.27 -3.07
C ILE A 31 2.48 -0.98 -3.38
N GLY A 32 3.64 -0.78 -2.76
CA GLY A 32 4.47 0.40 -2.98
C GLY A 32 5.65 0.51 -2.02
N LEU A 33 6.33 1.65 -2.10
CA LEU A 33 7.49 2.01 -1.28
C LEU A 33 7.30 3.41 -0.71
N ALA A 34 7.55 3.58 0.59
CA ALA A 34 7.66 4.90 1.19
C ALA A 34 8.99 5.56 0.80
N THR A 35 8.93 6.79 0.28
CA THR A 35 10.11 7.56 -0.12
C THR A 35 10.16 8.88 0.64
N LYS A 36 11.27 9.62 0.50
CA LYS A 36 11.41 10.97 1.09
C LYS A 36 10.61 12.05 0.34
N GLY A 37 10.11 11.76 -0.86
CA GLY A 37 9.37 12.71 -1.67
C GLY A 37 7.99 13.02 -1.06
N PRO A 38 7.48 14.26 -1.22
CA PRO A 38 6.14 14.59 -0.77
C PRO A 38 5.07 13.98 -1.69
N GLY A 39 3.93 13.59 -1.12
CA GLY A 39 2.76 13.12 -1.84
C GLY A 39 2.77 11.62 -2.17
N VAL A 40 1.69 11.17 -2.81
CA VAL A 40 1.52 9.77 -3.24
C VAL A 40 1.43 9.74 -4.76
N VAL A 41 2.27 8.92 -5.38
CA VAL A 41 2.30 8.70 -6.83
C VAL A 41 1.99 7.23 -7.13
N PHE A 42 1.34 7.01 -8.26
CA PHE A 42 1.07 5.69 -8.81
C PHE A 42 1.83 5.53 -10.13
N ARG A 43 2.47 4.37 -10.30
CA ARG A 43 3.14 4.00 -11.56
C ARG A 43 2.18 3.19 -12.42
N GLY A 44 1.80 3.74 -13.57
CA GLY A 44 0.91 3.08 -14.51
C GLY A 44 1.56 1.90 -15.23
N PRO A 45 0.77 1.11 -16.01
CA PRO A 45 1.30 0.03 -16.85
C PRO A 45 2.28 0.52 -17.93
N ASP A 46 2.21 1.81 -18.28
CA ASP A 46 3.14 2.53 -19.17
C ASP A 46 4.48 2.87 -18.50
N GLY A 47 4.63 2.56 -17.21
CA GLY A 47 5.79 2.92 -16.40
C GLY A 47 5.82 4.39 -15.96
N ALA A 48 4.85 5.21 -16.38
CA ALA A 48 4.80 6.62 -16.02
C ALA A 48 4.29 6.83 -14.59
N GLU A 49 4.95 7.71 -13.84
CA GLU A 49 4.50 8.12 -12.51
C GLU A 49 3.52 9.29 -12.62
N LYS A 50 2.37 9.14 -11.96
CA LYS A 50 1.30 10.15 -11.93
C LYS A 50 0.83 10.31 -10.48
N PRO A 51 0.42 11.52 -10.04
CA PRO A 51 -0.20 11.68 -8.73
C PRO A 51 -1.38 10.72 -8.55
N LEU A 52 -1.53 10.13 -7.36
CA LEU A 52 -2.64 9.22 -7.09
C LEU A 52 -3.98 9.97 -7.24
N PRO A 53 -4.87 9.58 -8.17
CA PRO A 53 -6.16 10.22 -8.33
C PRO A 53 -7.11 9.80 -7.19
N GLY A 54 -7.96 10.72 -6.73
CA GLY A 54 -9.04 10.36 -5.81
C GLY A 54 -9.62 11.53 -5.03
N ALA A 55 -10.88 11.38 -4.62
CA ALA A 55 -11.50 12.21 -3.60
C ALA A 55 -11.57 11.39 -2.29
N SER A 56 -11.09 11.96 -1.20
CA SER A 56 -11.29 11.37 0.13
C SER A 56 -12.77 11.23 0.41
N TRP A 57 -13.19 10.11 1.00
CA TRP A 57 -14.53 10.07 1.61
C TRP A 57 -14.63 11.14 2.69
N ARG A 58 -15.77 11.83 2.75
CA ARG A 58 -16.09 12.83 3.77
C ARG A 58 -17.49 12.56 4.28
N HIS A 59 -17.71 12.76 5.58
CA HIS A 59 -19.06 12.79 6.13
C HIS A 59 -19.89 13.84 5.39
N ALA A 60 -21.13 13.49 5.05
CA ALA A 60 -22.11 14.48 4.63
C ALA A 60 -22.35 15.41 5.84
N SER A 61 -21.94 16.66 5.70
CA SER A 61 -22.23 17.74 6.66
C SER A 61 -23.73 18.01 6.72
#